data_AF-A0A8T5LLK1-F1
#
_entry.id   AF-A0A8T5LLK1-F1
#
_cell.length_a   1.000
_cell.length_b   1.000
_cell.length_c   1.000
_cell.angle_alpha   90.00
_cell.angle_beta   90.00
_cell.angle_gamma   90.00
#
_symmetry.space_group_name_H-M   'P 1'
#
loop_
_entity.id
_entity.type
_entity.pdbx_description
1 polymer ?
#
loop_
_entity_poly.entity_id
_entity_poly.type
_entity_poly.pdbx_seq_one_letter_code
_entity_poly.pdbx_strand_id
1 'polypeptide(L)'
;MKKIHNIILLLLIGLLISSLAAISKSDAHLPTTIFGGAEQHSPSNWVKEEQIKVYNDKVILDIQDAIWAGFTDTNSMDPFIDETSHAIEISPENPQSINLGDVISYQTEKGIIIHRVIEKGEDKKGIYYIVKGDNNRFEDPIKVRFEDVKGVLVAVIY
;
A
#
# COMPACT_ATOMS: atom_id res chain seq x y z
N MET A 1 -14.52 21.85 46.61
CA MET A 1 -14.43 22.02 45.14
C MET A 1 -13.00 21.90 44.61
N LYS A 2 -12.01 22.70 45.05
CA LYS A 2 -10.60 22.61 44.58
C LYS A 2 -9.96 21.22 44.71
N LYS A 3 -10.22 20.49 45.81
CA LYS A 3 -9.70 19.12 46.01
C LYS A 3 -10.21 18.12 44.96
N ILE A 4 -11.47 18.22 44.55
CA ILE A 4 -12.08 17.31 43.55
C ILE A 4 -11.50 17.61 42.15
N HIS A 5 -11.32 18.89 41.82
CA HIS A 5 -10.68 19.29 40.57
C HIS A 5 -9.24 18.77 40.44
N ASN A 6 -8.45 18.85 41.52
CA ASN A 6 -7.08 18.33 41.53
C ASN A 6 -7.03 16.80 41.37
N ILE A 7 -8.00 16.07 41.95
CA ILE A 7 -8.11 14.61 41.79
C ILE A 7 -8.42 14.25 40.33
N ILE A 8 -9.36 14.96 39.70
CA ILE A 8 -9.73 14.73 38.29
C ILE A 8 -8.52 15.02 37.37
N LEU A 9 -7.79 16.11 37.64
CA LEU A 9 -6.61 16.47 36.86
C LEU A 9 -5.50 15.41 36.96
N LEU A 10 -5.23 14.89 38.16
CA LEU A 10 -4.28 13.78 38.37
C LEU A 10 -4.70 12.50 37.64
N LEU A 11 -6.00 12.23 37.59
CA LEU A 11 -6.55 11.04 36.92
C LEU A 11 -6.44 11.17 35.39
N LEU A 12 -6.68 12.36 34.84
CA LEU A 12 -6.46 12.67 33.42
C LEU A 12 -4.97 12.57 33.04
N ILE A 13 -4.08 13.10 33.86
CA ILE A 13 -2.62 12.99 33.65
C ILE A 13 -2.19 11.52 33.72
N GLY A 14 -2.71 10.75 34.69
CA GLY A 14 -2.44 9.32 34.81
C GLY A 14 -2.89 8.51 33.59
N LEU A 15 -4.08 8.80 33.05
CA LEU A 15 -4.58 8.20 31.82
C LEU A 15 -3.76 8.58 30.58
N LEU A 16 -3.25 9.81 30.55
CA LEU A 16 -2.36 10.28 29.48
C LEU A 16 -0.99 9.58 29.52
N ILE A 17 -0.43 9.38 30.72
CA ILE A 17 0.85 8.69 30.90
C ILE A 17 0.71 7.20 30.58
N SER A 18 -0.39 6.56 30.97
CA SER A 18 -0.62 5.14 30.69
C SER A 18 -0.83 4.87 29.21
N SER A 19 -1.52 5.76 28.48
CA SER A 19 -1.63 5.65 27.02
C SER A 19 -0.28 5.83 26.34
N LEU A 20 0.54 6.80 26.76
CA LEU A 20 1.93 6.96 26.27
C LEU A 20 2.79 5.71 26.54
N ALA A 21 2.68 5.11 27.72
CA ALA A 21 3.45 3.92 28.07
C ALA A 21 3.02 2.67 27.29
N ALA A 22 1.73 2.54 26.97
CA ALA A 22 1.22 1.47 26.11
C ALA A 22 1.73 1.62 24.67
N ILE A 23 1.76 2.86 24.17
CA ILE A 23 2.32 3.22 22.87
C ILE A 23 3.83 2.90 22.79
N SER A 24 4.57 3.09 23.89
CA SER A 24 6.01 2.80 23.92
C SER A 24 6.36 1.30 23.88
N LYS A 25 5.40 0.40 24.15
CA LYS A 25 5.65 -1.05 24.23
C LYS A 25 5.34 -1.82 22.95
N SER A 26 4.78 -1.18 21.93
CA SER A 26 4.58 -1.84 20.64
C SER A 26 5.88 -1.78 19.84
N ASP A 27 6.33 -2.92 19.30
CA ASP A 27 7.39 -2.97 18.28
C ASP A 27 6.95 -2.32 16.96
N ALA A 28 5.66 -1.96 16.84
CA ALA A 28 5.12 -1.22 15.71
C ALA A 28 5.70 0.21 15.65
N HIS A 29 6.27 0.56 14.51
CA HIS A 29 6.61 1.94 14.19
C HIS A 29 5.35 2.79 14.09
N LEU A 30 5.37 3.97 14.69
CA LEU A 30 4.24 4.90 14.70
C LEU A 30 4.44 5.98 13.64
N PRO A 31 3.72 5.94 12.51
CA PRO A 31 3.68 7.08 11.59
C PRO A 31 2.89 8.22 12.26
N THR A 32 3.61 9.17 12.88
CA THR A 32 2.99 10.25 13.65
C THR A 32 2.69 11.47 12.78
N THR A 33 1.50 12.05 12.94
CA THR A 33 1.17 13.38 12.41
C THR A 33 0.14 14.08 13.30
N ILE A 34 0.38 15.36 13.60
CA ILE A 34 -0.54 16.22 14.39
C ILE A 34 -1.61 16.84 13.48
N PHE A 35 -1.29 17.00 12.19
CA PHE A 35 -2.18 17.50 11.14
C PHE A 35 -2.01 16.60 9.92
N GLY A 36 -2.66 15.44 9.93
CA GLY A 36 -2.57 14.46 8.85
C GLY A 36 -3.22 14.95 7.56
N GLY A 37 -2.74 14.44 6.43
CA GLY A 37 -3.44 14.56 5.15
C GLY A 37 -4.76 13.79 5.16
N ALA A 38 -5.56 13.96 4.11
CA ALA A 38 -6.75 13.14 3.91
C ALA A 38 -6.35 11.65 3.81
N GLU A 39 -7.14 10.77 4.42
CA GLU A 39 -6.96 9.33 4.30
C GLU A 39 -6.95 8.91 2.83
N GLN A 40 -6.01 8.06 2.46
CA GLN A 40 -5.89 7.48 1.13
C GLN A 40 -5.98 5.96 1.25
N HIS A 41 -6.52 5.30 0.23
CA HIS A 41 -6.54 3.85 0.19
C HIS A 41 -5.12 3.30 0.07
N SER A 42 -4.73 2.47 1.04
CA SER A 42 -3.49 1.71 1.02
C SER A 42 -3.66 0.39 0.25
N PRO A 43 -2.57 -0.20 -0.27
CA PRO A 43 -2.61 -1.54 -0.84
C PRO A 43 -3.18 -2.59 0.12
N SER A 44 -3.80 -3.61 -0.45
CA SER A 44 -4.31 -4.78 0.26
C SER A 44 -3.17 -5.63 0.83
N ASN A 45 -3.49 -6.46 1.83
CA ASN A 45 -2.52 -7.38 2.44
C ASN A 45 -2.32 -8.65 1.58
N TRP A 46 -1.54 -8.53 0.50
CA TRP A 46 -1.29 -9.60 -0.46
C TRP A 46 -0.30 -10.67 0.02
N VAL A 47 0.61 -10.31 0.92
CA VAL A 47 1.61 -11.22 1.51
C VAL A 47 1.44 -11.17 3.01
N LYS A 48 0.95 -12.26 3.59
CA LYS A 48 0.67 -12.33 5.03
C LYS A 48 1.97 -12.39 5.83
N GLU A 49 1.92 -11.96 7.08
CA GLU A 49 3.10 -11.92 7.95
C GLU A 49 3.75 -13.29 8.10
N GLU A 50 2.98 -14.39 8.15
CA GLU A 50 3.52 -15.75 8.21
C GLU A 50 4.34 -16.15 6.96
N GLN A 51 4.17 -15.45 5.84
CA GLN A 51 4.92 -15.65 4.60
C GLN A 51 6.22 -14.83 4.56
N ILE A 52 6.44 -13.94 5.53
CA ILE A 52 7.63 -13.09 5.62
C ILE A 52 8.57 -13.64 6.69
N LYS A 53 9.72 -14.17 6.27
CA LYS A 53 10.71 -14.76 7.18
C LYS A 53 11.99 -13.96 7.13
N VAL A 54 12.32 -13.30 8.24
CA VAL A 54 13.55 -12.53 8.40
C VAL A 54 14.56 -13.31 9.23
N TYR A 55 15.72 -13.55 8.64
CA TYR A 55 16.87 -14.18 9.29
C TYR A 55 18.03 -13.18 9.37
N ASN A 56 19.11 -13.55 10.05
CA ASN A 56 20.29 -12.70 10.18
C ASN A 56 21.04 -12.49 8.86
N ASP A 57 20.88 -13.38 7.88
CA ASP A 57 21.61 -13.40 6.61
C ASP A 57 20.72 -13.28 5.37
N LYS A 58 19.40 -13.36 5.52
CA LYS A 58 18.44 -13.31 4.41
C LYS A 58 17.04 -12.93 4.85
N VAL A 59 16.26 -12.48 3.87
CA VAL A 59 14.80 -12.35 3.95
C VAL A 59 14.19 -13.30 2.92
N ILE A 60 13.16 -14.04 3.32
CA ILE A 60 12.41 -14.93 2.44
C ILE A 60 10.95 -14.46 2.41
N LEU A 61 10.44 -14.22 1.20
CA LEU A 61 9.01 -14.10 0.93
C LEU A 61 8.52 -15.44 0.39
N ASP A 62 7.68 -16.13 1.16
CA ASP A 62 7.12 -17.44 0.83
C ASP A 62 5.87 -17.28 -0.05
N ILE A 63 6.10 -16.96 -1.31
CA ILE A 63 5.09 -16.69 -2.34
C ILE A 63 5.37 -17.52 -3.59
N GLN A 64 4.30 -17.93 -4.29
CA GLN A 64 4.40 -18.69 -5.53
C GLN A 64 4.41 -17.75 -6.73
N ASP A 65 5.10 -18.16 -7.79
CA ASP A 65 5.11 -17.49 -9.10
C ASP A 65 5.41 -15.98 -9.04
N ALA A 66 6.37 -15.60 -8.18
CA ALA A 66 6.80 -14.23 -8.03
C ALA A 66 7.43 -13.68 -9.32
N ILE A 67 7.09 -12.44 -9.66
CA ILE A 67 7.60 -11.72 -10.82
C ILE A 67 8.57 -10.64 -10.32
N TRP A 68 9.77 -10.60 -10.93
CA TRP A 68 10.75 -9.55 -10.72
C TRP A 68 10.57 -8.45 -11.78
N ALA A 69 10.40 -7.21 -11.34
CA ALA A 69 10.23 -6.06 -12.23
C ALA A 69 11.23 -4.94 -11.89
N GLY A 70 11.67 -4.24 -12.94
CA GLY A 70 12.41 -2.99 -12.85
C GLY A 70 11.69 -1.90 -13.64
N PHE A 71 12.12 -0.65 -13.47
CA PHE A 71 11.38 0.51 -13.98
C PHE A 71 12.24 1.42 -14.86
N THR A 72 11.58 2.20 -15.69
CA THR A 72 12.17 3.31 -16.44
C THR A 72 11.80 4.62 -15.77
N ASP A 73 12.70 5.62 -15.75
CA ASP A 73 12.43 6.95 -15.20
C ASP A 73 11.42 7.71 -16.07
N THR A 74 10.14 7.59 -15.69
CA THR A 74 9.02 8.37 -16.24
C THR A 74 8.53 9.44 -15.27
N ASN A 75 9.01 9.42 -14.02
CA ASN A 75 8.53 10.21 -12.88
C ASN A 75 7.03 9.99 -12.52
N SER A 76 6.32 9.05 -13.15
CA SER A 76 4.85 8.92 -12.99
C SER A 76 4.44 8.34 -11.64
N MET A 77 5.32 7.54 -11.04
CA MET A 77 5.12 6.89 -9.75
C MET A 77 5.93 7.53 -8.63
N ASP A 78 6.57 8.68 -8.85
CA ASP A 78 7.28 9.39 -7.78
C ASP A 78 6.32 9.82 -6.65
N PRO A 79 6.80 9.87 -5.40
CA PRO A 79 8.11 9.42 -4.92
C PRO A 79 8.14 7.93 -4.56
N PHE A 80 7.14 7.15 -5.00
CA PHE A 80 6.95 5.78 -4.56
C PHE A 80 7.94 4.80 -5.21
N ILE A 81 8.15 4.81 -6.52
CA ILE A 81 9.14 3.96 -7.20
C ILE A 81 9.80 4.73 -8.34
N ASP A 82 11.07 4.43 -8.61
CA ASP A 82 11.86 5.05 -9.67
C ASP A 82 12.79 4.00 -10.35
N GLU A 83 13.60 4.41 -11.33
CA GLU A 83 14.46 3.57 -12.16
C GLU A 83 15.46 2.68 -11.40
N THR A 84 15.84 3.06 -10.18
CA THR A 84 16.72 2.25 -9.31
C THR A 84 15.94 1.28 -8.42
N SER A 85 14.62 1.46 -8.30
CA SER A 85 13.75 0.58 -7.54
C SER A 85 13.51 -0.72 -8.30
N HIS A 86 13.27 -1.78 -7.54
CA HIS A 86 12.85 -3.07 -8.05
C HIS A 86 11.59 -3.51 -7.32
N ALA A 87 10.77 -4.30 -8.00
CA ALA A 87 9.52 -4.80 -7.47
C ALA A 87 9.44 -6.32 -7.50
N ILE A 88 8.74 -6.84 -6.49
CA ILE A 88 8.18 -8.18 -6.50
C ILE A 88 6.68 -8.05 -6.71
N GLU A 89 6.17 -8.74 -7.71
CA GLU A 89 4.74 -8.82 -8.01
C GLU A 89 4.26 -10.27 -7.96
N ILE A 90 2.94 -10.45 -7.75
CA ILE A 90 2.28 -11.75 -7.86
C ILE A 90 1.07 -11.65 -8.78
N SER A 91 0.73 -12.77 -9.43
CA SER A 91 -0.49 -12.84 -10.24
C SER A 91 -1.74 -12.90 -9.34
N PRO A 92 -2.70 -11.98 -9.49
CA PRO A 92 -3.96 -12.06 -8.74
C PRO A 92 -4.80 -13.23 -9.24
N GLU A 93 -5.38 -14.00 -8.32
CA GLU A 93 -6.16 -15.21 -8.68
C GLU A 93 -7.48 -14.89 -9.41
N ASN A 94 -8.06 -13.73 -9.11
CA ASN A 94 -9.38 -13.34 -9.64
C ASN A 94 -9.56 -11.81 -9.58
N PRO A 95 -10.46 -11.23 -10.40
CA PRO A 95 -10.62 -9.77 -10.45
C PRO A 95 -11.22 -9.16 -9.17
N GLN A 96 -11.86 -9.96 -8.32
CA GLN A 96 -12.42 -9.46 -7.07
C GLN A 96 -11.33 -9.19 -6.02
N SER A 97 -10.19 -9.87 -6.11
CA SER A 97 -9.08 -9.73 -5.15
C SER A 97 -8.36 -8.38 -5.23
N ILE A 98 -8.38 -7.71 -6.39
CA ILE A 98 -7.79 -6.37 -6.58
C ILE A 98 -8.75 -5.32 -6.02
N ASN A 99 -8.23 -4.45 -5.15
CA ASN A 99 -8.98 -3.41 -4.44
C ASN A 99 -8.39 -2.01 -4.65
N LEU A 100 -9.11 -0.99 -4.18
CA LEU A 100 -8.64 0.39 -4.16
C LEU A 100 -7.32 0.47 -3.36
N GLY A 101 -6.36 1.23 -3.88
CA GLY A 101 -5.05 1.40 -3.26
C GLY A 101 -3.99 0.40 -3.72
N ASP A 102 -4.37 -0.74 -4.29
CA ASP A 102 -3.41 -1.69 -4.88
C ASP A 102 -2.62 -1.04 -6.02
N VAL A 103 -1.36 -1.42 -6.19
CA VAL A 103 -0.53 -1.02 -7.33
C VAL A 103 -0.41 -2.22 -8.26
N ILE A 104 -0.89 -2.06 -9.49
CA ILE A 104 -0.98 -3.16 -10.45
C ILE A 104 -0.18 -2.85 -11.70
N SER A 105 0.49 -3.87 -12.24
CA SER A 105 1.06 -3.84 -13.58
C SER A 105 0.04 -4.37 -14.58
N TYR A 106 -0.04 -3.75 -15.75
CA TYR A 106 -0.99 -4.12 -16.79
C TYR A 106 -0.42 -3.88 -18.19
N GLN A 107 -0.84 -4.70 -19.14
CA GLN A 107 -0.39 -4.63 -20.53
C GLN A 107 -1.15 -3.58 -21.31
N THR A 108 -0.41 -2.81 -22.10
CA THR A 108 -0.94 -1.93 -23.13
C THR A 108 -0.27 -2.22 -24.47
N GLU A 109 -0.73 -1.57 -25.53
CA GLU A 109 -0.05 -1.60 -26.84
C GLU A 109 1.39 -1.08 -26.79
N LYS A 110 1.73 -0.24 -25.80
CA LYS A 110 3.05 0.39 -25.65
C LYS A 110 4.00 -0.37 -24.73
N GLY A 111 3.52 -1.42 -24.07
CA GLY A 111 4.27 -2.15 -23.05
C GLY A 111 3.50 -2.32 -21.75
N ILE A 112 4.20 -2.78 -20.71
CA ILE A 112 3.65 -2.96 -19.37
C ILE A 112 3.78 -1.64 -18.61
N ILE A 113 2.66 -1.18 -18.03
CA ILE A 113 2.59 0.01 -17.19
C ILE A 113 2.22 -0.43 -15.78
N ILE A 114 2.73 0.25 -14.75
CA ILE A 114 2.42 0.00 -13.34
C ILE A 114 1.88 1.26 -12.68
N HIS A 115 0.66 1.23 -12.15
CA HIS A 115 0.02 2.39 -11.52
C HIS A 115 -0.95 1.95 -10.41
N ARG A 116 -1.40 2.88 -9.57
CA ARG A 116 -2.28 2.61 -8.42
C ARG A 116 -3.74 2.61 -8.83
N VAL A 117 -4.50 1.62 -8.35
CA VAL A 117 -5.96 1.53 -8.49
C VAL A 117 -6.61 2.62 -7.63
N ILE A 118 -7.33 3.53 -8.30
CA ILE A 118 -8.07 4.62 -7.64
C ILE A 118 -9.59 4.42 -7.73
N GLU A 119 -10.06 3.59 -8.66
CA GLU A 119 -11.47 3.19 -8.76
C GLU A 119 -11.58 1.74 -9.23
N LYS A 120 -12.62 1.05 -8.76
CA LYS A 120 -13.02 -0.28 -9.22
C LYS A 120 -14.50 -0.24 -9.56
N GLY A 121 -14.86 -0.73 -10.74
CA GLY A 121 -16.24 -0.77 -11.20
C GLY A 121 -16.54 -2.02 -12.01
N GLU A 122 -17.79 -2.16 -12.41
CA GLU A 122 -18.25 -3.26 -13.24
C GLU A 122 -19.12 -2.72 -14.38
N ASP A 123 -18.95 -3.27 -15.58
CA ASP A 123 -19.82 -3.00 -16.71
C ASP A 123 -20.11 -4.29 -17.50
N LYS A 124 -20.71 -4.18 -18.69
CA LYS A 124 -21.08 -5.35 -19.51
C LYS A 124 -19.90 -6.24 -19.90
N LYS A 125 -18.66 -5.76 -19.77
CA LYS A 125 -17.43 -6.52 -20.03
C LYS A 125 -16.80 -7.10 -18.76
N GLY A 126 -17.49 -7.00 -17.62
CA GLY A 126 -17.00 -7.43 -16.31
C GLY A 126 -16.32 -6.29 -15.55
N ILE A 127 -15.49 -6.67 -14.58
CA ILE A 127 -14.77 -5.73 -13.71
C ILE A 127 -13.78 -4.90 -14.52
N TYR A 128 -13.62 -3.65 -14.13
CA TYR A 128 -12.53 -2.79 -14.58
C TYR A 128 -11.94 -2.00 -13.41
N TYR A 129 -10.73 -1.51 -13.65
CA TYR A 129 -10.00 -0.64 -12.75
C TYR A 129 -9.69 0.67 -13.46
N ILE A 130 -9.86 1.78 -12.74
CA ILE A 130 -9.25 3.06 -13.11
C ILE A 130 -7.98 3.19 -12.29
N VAL A 131 -6.87 3.41 -12.97
CA VAL A 131 -5.55 3.48 -12.37
C VAL A 131 -4.92 4.85 -12.64
N LYS A 132 -3.96 5.21 -11.81
CA LYS A 132 -3.26 6.49 -11.89
C LYS A 132 -1.86 6.34 -11.31
N GLY A 133 -0.87 6.94 -11.98
CA GLY A 133 0.46 7.10 -11.40
C GLY A 133 0.43 8.00 -10.17
N ASP A 134 1.16 7.65 -9.12
CA ASP A 134 1.13 8.38 -7.85
C ASP A 134 1.45 9.89 -8.03
N ASN A 135 2.35 10.22 -8.95
CA ASN A 135 2.75 11.59 -9.29
C ASN A 135 1.93 12.21 -10.44
N ASN A 136 1.07 11.45 -11.12
CA ASN A 136 0.31 11.98 -12.25
C ASN A 136 -0.77 12.96 -11.77
N ARG A 137 -1.18 13.90 -12.63
CA ARG A 137 -2.31 14.82 -12.34
C ARG A 137 -3.68 14.20 -12.61
N PHE A 138 -3.75 13.30 -13.58
CA PHE A 138 -4.99 12.70 -14.06
C PHE A 138 -4.84 11.18 -14.08
N GLU A 139 -5.97 10.47 -14.01
CA GLU A 139 -6.00 9.03 -14.24
C GLU A 139 -5.57 8.65 -15.66
N ASP A 140 -5.24 7.38 -15.81
CA ASP A 140 -4.93 6.82 -17.12
C ASP A 140 -6.20 6.82 -17.99
N PRO A 141 -6.08 7.08 -19.31
CA PRO A 141 -7.22 7.30 -20.17
C PRO A 141 -8.01 6.03 -20.53
N ILE A 142 -7.68 4.88 -19.92
CA ILE A 142 -8.27 3.58 -20.24
C ILE A 142 -8.81 2.89 -18.99
N LYS A 143 -9.84 2.07 -19.19
CA LYS A 143 -10.30 1.09 -18.20
C LYS A 143 -9.43 -0.16 -18.30
N VAL A 144 -8.65 -0.44 -17.26
CA VAL A 144 -7.83 -1.66 -17.19
C VAL A 144 -8.74 -2.84 -16.91
N ARG A 145 -8.61 -3.91 -17.71
CA ARG A 145 -9.36 -5.15 -17.54
C ARG A 145 -8.49 -6.22 -16.90
N PHE A 146 -9.13 -7.19 -16.26
CA PHE A 146 -8.42 -8.23 -15.53
C PHE A 146 -7.49 -9.05 -16.44
N GLU A 147 -7.91 -9.33 -17.67
CA GLU A 147 -7.08 -10.00 -18.68
C GLU A 147 -5.79 -9.27 -19.05
N ASP A 148 -5.75 -7.94 -18.84
CA ASP A 148 -4.58 -7.12 -19.10
C ASP A 148 -3.65 -7.03 -17.89
N VAL A 149 -4.13 -7.33 -16.68
CA VAL A 149 -3.33 -7.31 -15.45
C VAL A 149 -2.23 -8.37 -15.51
N LYS A 150 -1.00 -7.98 -15.19
CA LYS A 150 0.18 -8.85 -15.16
C LYS A 150 0.60 -9.21 -13.75
N GLY A 151 0.44 -8.29 -12.81
CA GLY A 151 0.75 -8.54 -11.42
C GLY A 151 0.22 -7.45 -10.50
N VAL A 152 0.17 -7.79 -9.22
CA VAL A 152 -0.02 -6.84 -8.12
C VAL A 152 1.28 -6.73 -7.35
N LEU A 153 1.71 -5.50 -7.11
CA LEU A 153 2.93 -5.18 -6.37
C LEU A 153 2.79 -5.60 -4.90
N VAL A 154 3.76 -6.39 -4.42
CA VAL A 154 3.77 -6.88 -3.03
C VAL A 154 5.01 -6.48 -2.25
N ALA A 155 6.12 -6.15 -2.93
CA ALA A 155 7.30 -5.60 -2.29
C ALA A 155 8.03 -4.65 -3.23
N VAL A 156 8.68 -3.65 -2.63
CA VAL A 156 9.59 -2.72 -3.31
C VAL A 156 10.94 -2.82 -2.63
N ILE A 157 12.00 -2.89 -3.43
CA ILE A 157 13.40 -2.83 -3.01
C ILE A 157 13.98 -1.54 -3.59
N TYR A 158 14.53 -0.69 -2.73
CA TYR A 158 15.26 0.53 -3.10
C TYR A 158 16.76 0.29 -2.98
#